data_AF-A0A022Y5N2-F1
#
_entry.id   AF-A0A022Y5N2-F1
#
_cell.length_a   1.000
_cell.length_b   1.000
_cell.length_c   1.000
_cell.angle_alpha   90.00
_cell.angle_beta   90.00
_cell.angle_gamma   90.00
#
_symmetry.space_group_name_H-M   'P 1'
#
loop_
_entity.id
_entity.type
_entity.pdbx_description
1 polymer ?
#
loop_
_entity_poly.entity_id
_entity_poly.type
_entity_poly.pdbx_seq_one_letter_code
_entity_poly.pdbx_strand_id
1 'polypeptide(L)'
;MRFSYSSVLFSLLALSSNALSAASSLTVALPSSVRIGSLPSSTYATLTTISQPNGPLKAPLSHLSTFVFNDISLPTASTGSEKPISYLLDIHSKSHVFAPYRVDVSSETGKIIGVWETYRGNPWDNKGAEKIISGGDYEPGVVVVEAKVLAKKDFYEQREKFSPLALLRNPMLLLAIFALAVTFGMPYLIENSMYMLHFLCFYTFCYCYLFFD
;
A
#
# COMPACT_ATOMS: atom_id res chain seq x y z
N MET A 1 8.20 35.15 -69.05
CA MET A 1 8.26 35.33 -67.57
C MET A 1 9.19 34.26 -67.01
N ARG A 2 10.42 34.63 -66.62
CA ARG A 2 11.40 33.69 -66.05
C ARG A 2 11.13 33.60 -64.54
N PHE A 3 10.48 32.52 -64.11
CA PHE A 3 10.28 32.27 -62.68
C PHE A 3 11.64 31.94 -62.05
N SER A 4 12.04 32.74 -61.05
CA SER A 4 13.31 32.59 -60.34
C SER A 4 13.25 31.36 -59.45
N TYR A 5 13.81 30.24 -59.93
CA TYR A 5 13.89 28.97 -59.19
C TYR A 5 14.63 29.09 -57.85
N SER A 6 15.47 30.12 -57.70
CA SER A 6 16.24 30.40 -56.48
C SER A 6 15.36 30.76 -55.28
N SER A 7 14.25 31.48 -55.52
CA SER A 7 13.31 31.89 -54.46
C SER A 7 12.49 30.71 -53.93
N VAL A 8 12.21 29.72 -54.77
CA VAL A 8 11.44 28.52 -54.41
C VAL A 8 12.30 27.56 -53.57
N LEU A 9 13.60 27.44 -53.91
CA LEU A 9 14.55 26.64 -53.14
C LEU A 9 14.76 27.18 -51.72
N PHE A 10 14.78 28.50 -51.54
CA PHE A 10 14.90 29.11 -50.21
C PHE A 10 13.64 28.91 -49.33
N SER A 11 12.43 28.95 -49.91
CA SER A 11 11.20 28.60 -49.19
C SER A 11 11.08 27.11 -48.88
N LEU A 12 11.65 26.23 -49.70
CA LEU A 12 11.67 24.78 -49.45
C LEU A 12 12.64 24.39 -48.32
N LEU A 13 13.75 25.12 -48.14
CA LEU A 13 14.67 24.91 -47.02
C LEU A 13 14.12 25.40 -45.67
N ALA A 14 13.17 26.33 -45.65
CA ALA A 14 12.56 26.84 -44.42
C ALA A 14 11.48 25.91 -43.84
N LEU A 15 11.07 24.86 -44.56
CA LEU A 15 10.04 23.91 -44.13
C LEU A 15 10.61 22.60 -43.57
N SER A 16 11.94 22.44 -43.54
CA SER A 16 12.61 21.21 -43.11
C SER A 16 13.17 21.25 -41.68
N SER A 17 12.77 22.23 -40.85
CA SER A 17 12.98 22.16 -39.40
C SER A 17 11.97 21.19 -38.78
N ASN A 18 12.14 19.89 -39.08
CA ASN A 18 11.52 18.82 -38.33
C ASN A 18 12.12 18.87 -36.92
N ALA A 19 11.38 19.39 -35.94
CA ALA A 19 11.69 19.16 -34.55
C ALA A 19 11.66 17.64 -34.33
N LEU A 20 12.82 17.02 -34.13
CA LEU A 20 12.89 15.65 -33.64
C LEU A 20 12.24 15.65 -32.26
N SER A 21 10.97 15.22 -32.19
CA SER A 21 10.30 14.93 -30.93
C SER A 21 10.97 13.68 -30.36
N ALA A 22 11.90 13.86 -29.44
CA ALA A 22 12.54 12.77 -28.72
C ALA A 22 11.52 12.13 -27.76
N ALA A 23 10.86 11.08 -28.24
CA ALA A 23 9.96 10.28 -27.44
C ALA A 23 10.74 9.52 -26.37
N SER A 24 10.61 9.93 -25.10
CA SER A 24 11.14 9.19 -23.97
C SER A 24 10.10 8.21 -23.44
N SER A 25 10.53 6.96 -23.22
CA SER A 25 9.74 5.92 -22.56
C SER A 25 10.22 5.70 -21.12
N LEU A 26 9.28 5.72 -20.18
CA LEU A 26 9.54 5.33 -18.78
C LEU A 26 8.95 3.95 -18.56
N THR A 27 9.81 3.02 -18.15
CA THR A 27 9.40 1.69 -17.73
C THR A 27 9.52 1.60 -16.21
N VAL A 28 8.43 1.28 -15.53
CA VAL A 28 8.43 1.05 -14.09
C VAL A 28 8.26 -0.44 -13.87
N ALA A 29 9.29 -1.11 -13.38
CA ALA A 29 9.26 -2.52 -13.05
C ALA A 29 8.77 -2.72 -11.62
N LEU A 30 7.93 -3.73 -11.41
CA LEU A 30 7.62 -4.18 -10.05
C LEU A 30 8.84 -4.88 -9.44
N PRO A 31 8.96 -4.85 -8.11
CA PRO A 31 10.06 -5.51 -7.43
C PRO A 31 9.88 -7.03 -7.53
N SER A 32 10.99 -7.75 -7.60
CA SER A 32 10.99 -9.23 -7.71
C SER A 32 10.32 -9.92 -6.52
N SER A 33 10.17 -9.22 -5.40
CA SER A 33 9.45 -9.67 -4.21
C SER A 33 7.93 -9.81 -4.43
N VAL A 34 7.36 -9.11 -5.41
CA VAL A 34 5.93 -9.15 -5.69
C VAL A 34 5.65 -10.14 -6.81
N ARG A 35 4.95 -11.22 -6.47
CA ARG A 35 4.48 -12.19 -7.46
C ARG A 35 3.38 -11.58 -8.32
N ILE A 36 3.45 -11.76 -9.64
CA ILE A 36 2.48 -11.22 -10.61
C ILE A 36 1.04 -11.62 -10.27
N GLY A 37 0.82 -12.87 -9.84
CA GLY A 37 -0.51 -13.36 -9.46
C GLY A 37 -1.08 -12.79 -8.15
N SER A 38 -0.30 -12.03 -7.37
CA SER A 38 -0.76 -11.39 -6.13
C SER A 38 -1.36 -10.00 -6.34
N LEU A 39 -1.12 -9.42 -7.52
CA LEU A 39 -1.68 -8.13 -7.90
C LEU A 39 -2.94 -8.31 -8.72
N PRO A 40 -4.01 -7.55 -8.45
CA PRO A 40 -5.19 -7.57 -9.29
C PRO A 40 -4.85 -6.98 -10.65
N SER A 41 -5.52 -7.48 -11.70
CA SER A 41 -5.44 -6.93 -13.07
C SER A 41 -5.89 -5.48 -13.16
N SER A 42 -6.65 -4.99 -12.18
CA SER A 42 -7.03 -3.58 -12.05
C SER A 42 -5.90 -2.68 -11.53
N THR A 43 -4.66 -3.16 -11.49
CA THR A 43 -3.49 -2.38 -11.07
C THR A 43 -3.00 -1.54 -12.25
N TYR A 44 -2.86 -0.23 -12.06
CA TYR A 44 -2.38 0.69 -13.07
C TYR A 44 -1.52 1.79 -12.45
N ALA A 45 -0.60 2.33 -13.22
CA ALA A 45 0.20 3.48 -12.86
C ALA A 45 -0.33 4.73 -13.58
N THR A 46 -0.17 5.90 -12.96
CA THR A 46 -0.54 7.19 -13.53
C THR A 46 0.58 8.19 -13.40
N LEU A 47 0.82 8.96 -14.46
CA LEU A 47 1.67 10.15 -14.44
C LEU A 47 0.78 11.39 -14.50
N THR A 48 0.91 12.24 -13.50
CA THR A 48 0.20 13.52 -13.40
C THR A 48 1.20 14.68 -13.43
N THR A 49 0.88 15.73 -14.16
CA THR A 49 1.62 17.01 -14.11
C THR A 49 0.64 18.17 -14.07
N ILE A 50 1.11 19.35 -13.64
CA ILE A 50 0.29 20.55 -13.44
C ILE A 50 -0.28 21.06 -14.77
N SER A 51 0.47 20.93 -15.86
CA SER A 51 0.16 21.57 -17.14
C SER A 51 -0.20 20.55 -18.23
N GLN A 52 -1.09 19.61 -17.92
CA GLN A 52 -1.44 18.53 -18.84
C GLN A 52 -2.77 18.78 -19.55
N PRO A 53 -2.80 18.96 -20.89
CA PRO A 53 -4.03 19.28 -21.62
C PRO A 53 -4.99 18.08 -21.74
N ASN A 54 -4.48 16.85 -21.77
CA ASN A 54 -5.25 15.63 -22.06
C ASN A 54 -5.52 14.75 -20.83
N GLY A 55 -5.39 15.31 -19.62
CA GLY A 55 -5.49 14.56 -18.36
C GLY A 55 -4.29 13.64 -18.09
N PRO A 56 -4.30 12.88 -16.99
CA PRO A 56 -3.15 12.09 -16.56
C PRO A 56 -2.87 10.91 -17.51
N LEU A 57 -1.58 10.66 -17.80
CA LEU A 57 -1.20 9.45 -18.55
C LEU A 57 -1.41 8.24 -17.67
N LYS A 58 -1.95 7.16 -18.23
CA LYS A 58 -2.19 5.90 -17.50
C LYS A 58 -1.51 4.75 -18.22
N ALA A 59 -0.84 3.90 -17.45
CA ALA A 59 -0.24 2.67 -17.95
C ALA A 59 -0.79 1.48 -17.14
N PRO A 60 -1.45 0.50 -17.80
CA PRO A 60 -1.87 -0.74 -17.12
C PRO A 60 -0.66 -1.62 -16.81
N LEU A 61 -0.84 -2.55 -15.85
CA LEU A 61 0.18 -3.56 -15.55
C LEU A 61 0.33 -4.55 -16.73
N SER A 62 1.54 -4.66 -17.27
CA SER A 62 1.89 -5.64 -18.30
C SER A 62 2.10 -7.04 -17.71
N HIS A 63 2.04 -8.07 -18.57
CA HIS A 63 2.38 -9.45 -18.22
C HIS A 63 3.82 -9.62 -17.74
N LEU A 64 4.72 -8.70 -18.12
CA LEU A 64 6.11 -8.66 -17.67
C LEU A 64 6.27 -7.97 -16.31
N SER A 65 5.19 -7.74 -15.57
CA SER A 65 5.21 -7.02 -14.29
C SER A 65 5.80 -5.61 -14.38
N THR A 66 5.56 -4.94 -15.51
CA THR A 66 6.03 -3.58 -15.79
C THR A 66 4.89 -2.66 -16.18
N PHE A 67 5.07 -1.37 -15.93
CA PHE A 67 4.23 -0.29 -16.44
C PHE A 67 5.05 0.47 -17.47
N VAL A 68 4.53 0.63 -18.67
CA VAL A 68 5.23 1.30 -19.77
C VAL A 68 4.47 2.57 -20.12
N PHE A 69 5.16 3.71 -20.00
CA PHE A 69 4.66 5.01 -20.44
C PHE A 69 5.43 5.42 -21.68
N ASN A 70 4.72 5.46 -22.81
CA ASN A 70 5.27 5.97 -24.07
C ASN A 70 4.97 7.47 -24.19
N ASP A 71 5.79 8.17 -24.96
CA ASP A 71 5.56 9.56 -25.38
C ASP A 71 5.41 10.55 -24.21
N ILE A 72 6.29 10.46 -23.20
CA ILE A 72 6.30 11.38 -22.04
C ILE A 72 6.67 12.82 -22.46
N SER A 73 7.18 12.99 -23.67
CA SER A 73 7.55 14.25 -24.30
C SER A 73 6.36 14.91 -25.00
N LEU A 74 5.32 15.32 -24.28
CA LEU A 74 4.33 16.24 -24.85
C LEU A 74 3.79 17.22 -23.79
N PRO A 75 4.39 18.42 -23.70
CA PRO A 75 3.60 19.63 -23.64
C PRO A 75 3.70 20.30 -25.01
N THR A 76 2.65 20.15 -25.81
CA THR A 76 2.34 21.13 -26.84
C THR A 76 2.22 22.49 -26.13
N ALA A 77 3.23 23.34 -26.30
CA ALA A 77 3.28 24.73 -25.88
C ALA A 77 3.31 25.02 -24.36
N SER A 78 4.52 25.17 -23.82
CA SER A 78 4.85 26.43 -23.14
C SER A 78 6.24 26.89 -23.59
N THR A 79 6.24 27.59 -24.73
CA THR A 79 7.33 28.40 -25.24
C THR A 79 7.89 29.27 -24.10
N GLY A 80 9.09 28.96 -23.59
CA GLY A 80 9.88 29.89 -22.78
C GLY A 80 10.20 29.54 -21.33
N SER A 81 9.99 28.31 -20.83
CA SER A 81 10.46 27.93 -19.49
C SER A 81 11.65 26.96 -19.56
N GLU A 82 12.84 27.42 -19.19
CA GLU A 82 14.07 26.61 -19.05
C GLU A 82 13.97 25.54 -17.93
N LYS A 83 12.84 25.48 -17.20
CA LYS A 83 12.65 24.57 -16.08
C LYS A 83 12.22 23.18 -16.58
N PRO A 84 12.79 22.08 -16.04
CA PRO A 84 12.35 20.73 -16.36
C PRO A 84 10.89 20.49 -15.94
N ILE A 85 10.20 19.66 -16.71
CA ILE A 85 8.81 19.29 -16.46
C ILE A 85 8.80 18.17 -15.43
N SER A 86 8.14 18.42 -14.30
CA SER A 86 8.02 17.41 -13.25
C SER A 86 6.68 16.69 -13.34
N TYR A 87 6.74 15.36 -13.23
CA TYR A 87 5.60 14.46 -13.16
C TYR A 87 5.55 13.76 -11.81
N LEU A 88 4.35 13.51 -11.32
CA LEU A 88 4.09 12.64 -10.18
C LEU A 88 3.61 11.29 -10.70
N LEU A 89 4.38 10.24 -10.42
CA LEU A 89 4.08 8.85 -10.68
C LEU A 89 3.42 8.23 -9.44
N ASP A 90 2.17 7.82 -9.61
CA ASP A 90 1.39 7.09 -8.61
C ASP A 90 1.02 5.70 -9.15
N ILE A 91 1.16 4.65 -8.34
CA ILE A 91 0.73 3.29 -8.70
C ILE A 91 -0.48 2.91 -7.86
N HIS A 92 -1.60 2.63 -8.54
CA HIS A 92 -2.88 2.29 -7.94
C HIS A 92 -3.12 0.79 -8.01
N SER A 93 -3.30 0.16 -6.85
CA SER A 93 -3.72 -1.23 -6.75
C SER A 93 -4.75 -1.40 -5.64
N LYS A 94 -5.58 -2.46 -5.72
CA LYS A 94 -6.52 -2.80 -4.64
C LYS A 94 -5.86 -3.56 -3.50
N SER A 95 -4.80 -4.34 -3.76
CA SER A 95 -4.19 -5.20 -2.72
C SER A 95 -2.95 -4.61 -2.07
N HIS A 96 -2.24 -3.69 -2.72
CA HIS A 96 -0.97 -3.14 -2.21
C HIS A 96 -0.93 -1.62 -2.28
N VAL A 97 -0.11 -1.03 -1.43
CA VAL A 97 0.26 0.39 -1.41
C VAL A 97 1.69 0.51 -1.90
N PHE A 98 1.90 1.36 -2.90
CA PHE A 98 3.21 1.65 -3.47
C PHE A 98 3.66 3.05 -3.10
N ALA A 99 4.98 3.27 -3.09
CA ALA A 99 5.55 4.60 -2.90
C ALA A 99 5.29 5.47 -4.15
N PRO A 100 4.96 6.77 -3.97
CA PRO A 100 4.87 7.69 -5.08
C PRO A 100 6.26 8.16 -5.50
N TYR A 101 6.43 8.49 -6.77
CA TYR A 101 7.70 8.98 -7.32
C TYR A 101 7.54 10.31 -8.04
N ARG A 102 8.55 11.15 -7.96
CA ARG A 102 8.71 12.33 -8.80
C ARG A 102 9.63 11.98 -9.95
N VAL A 103 9.20 12.27 -11.17
CA VAL A 103 9.97 12.08 -12.41
C VAL A 103 10.18 13.45 -13.03
N ASP A 104 11.43 13.90 -13.14
CA ASP A 104 11.74 15.15 -13.86
C ASP A 104 12.19 14.81 -15.28
N VAL A 105 11.65 15.52 -16.26
CA VAL A 105 11.92 15.36 -17.69
C VAL A 105 12.43 16.67 -18.26
N SER A 106 13.48 16.60 -19.08
CA SER A 106 14.02 17.75 -19.80
C SER A 106 13.01 18.26 -20.83
N SER A 107 12.73 19.56 -20.81
CA SER A 107 11.81 20.21 -21.76
C SER A 107 12.38 20.27 -23.18
N GLU A 108 13.70 20.31 -23.33
CA GLU A 108 14.39 20.43 -24.62
C GLU A 108 14.62 19.07 -25.28
N THR A 109 15.12 18.10 -24.51
CA THR A 109 15.53 16.79 -25.05
C THR A 109 14.46 15.71 -24.83
N GLY A 110 13.42 15.98 -24.05
CA GLY A 110 12.45 14.95 -23.62
C GLY A 110 13.06 13.85 -22.74
N LYS A 111 14.35 13.91 -22.41
CA LYS A 111 15.07 12.92 -21.61
C LYS A 111 14.65 12.98 -20.15
N ILE A 112 14.43 11.83 -19.53
CA ILE A 112 14.22 11.73 -18.08
C ILE A 112 15.53 12.09 -17.37
N ILE A 113 15.48 13.14 -16.54
CA ILE A 113 16.63 13.67 -15.79
C ILE A 113 16.89 12.79 -14.56
N GLY A 114 15.83 12.44 -13.84
CA GLY A 114 15.93 11.64 -12.64
C GLY A 114 14.57 11.26 -12.07
N VAL A 115 14.60 10.28 -11.17
CA VAL A 115 13.42 9.77 -10.47
C VAL A 115 13.71 9.69 -8.97
N TRP A 116 12.85 10.31 -8.17
CA TRP A 116 12.99 10.38 -6.71
C TRP A 116 11.75 9.82 -6.03
N GLU A 117 11.94 9.07 -4.94
CA GLU A 117 10.85 8.69 -4.04
C GLU A 117 10.32 9.94 -3.34
N THR A 118 9.01 10.16 -3.34
CA THR A 118 8.36 11.31 -2.69
C THR A 118 7.35 10.86 -1.65
N TYR A 119 6.87 11.80 -0.84
CA TYR A 119 5.86 11.57 0.19
C TYR A 119 4.80 12.66 0.13
N ARG A 120 3.56 12.29 0.43
CA ARG A 120 2.45 13.26 0.50
C ARG A 120 2.73 14.22 1.66
N GLY A 121 2.64 15.52 1.39
CA GLY A 121 2.90 16.58 2.37
C GLY A 121 4.30 17.18 2.33
N ASN A 122 5.24 16.62 1.57
CA ASN A 122 6.55 17.25 1.38
C ASN A 122 6.49 18.37 0.33
N PRO A 123 7.22 19.48 0.52
CA PRO A 123 7.41 20.50 -0.50
C PRO A 123 8.00 19.90 -1.78
N TRP A 124 7.59 20.40 -2.95
CA TRP A 124 8.01 19.82 -4.23
C TRP A 124 9.53 19.83 -4.40
N ASP A 125 10.21 20.90 -3.97
CA ASP A 125 11.67 21.06 -4.09
C ASP A 125 12.47 20.09 -3.20
N ASN A 126 11.84 19.48 -2.19
CA ASN A 126 12.48 18.46 -1.36
C ASN A 126 12.48 17.11 -2.08
N LYS A 127 13.53 16.86 -2.85
CA LYS A 127 13.75 15.58 -3.54
C LYS A 127 14.22 14.54 -2.51
N GLY A 128 13.44 13.47 -2.36
CA GLY A 128 13.78 12.36 -1.47
C GLY A 128 14.87 11.46 -2.04
N ALA A 129 14.85 10.18 -1.67
CA ALA A 129 15.82 9.21 -2.14
C ALA A 129 15.74 9.04 -3.67
N GLU A 130 16.87 9.27 -4.34
CA GLU A 130 17.01 9.07 -5.77
C GLU A 130 17.01 7.57 -6.10
N LYS A 131 16.21 7.17 -7.09
CA LYS A 131 16.09 5.78 -7.56
C LYS A 131 16.90 5.51 -8.82
N ILE A 132 17.22 6.55 -9.57
CA ILE A 132 18.06 6.48 -10.76
C ILE A 132 19.07 7.60 -10.64
N ILE A 133 20.35 7.27 -10.74
CA ILE A 133 21.42 8.27 -10.70
C ILE A 133 21.23 9.22 -11.88
N SER A 134 20.91 10.48 -11.59
CA SER A 134 20.91 11.56 -12.57
C SER A 134 22.29 11.60 -13.24
N GLY A 135 22.37 11.26 -14.54
CA GLY A 135 23.63 11.23 -15.31
C GLY A 135 24.23 9.84 -15.54
N GLY A 136 23.55 8.75 -15.15
CA GLY A 136 23.90 7.41 -15.64
C GLY A 136 23.69 7.31 -17.16
N ASP A 137 24.59 6.60 -17.83
CA ASP A 137 24.56 6.31 -19.27
C ASP A 137 23.45 5.29 -19.57
N TYR A 138 22.20 5.69 -19.28
CA TYR A 138 21.02 4.94 -19.67
C TYR A 138 20.72 5.29 -21.12
N GLU A 139 20.58 4.25 -21.95
CA GLU A 139 20.19 4.38 -23.35
C GLU A 139 19.05 5.41 -23.50
N PRO A 140 19.19 6.36 -24.43
CA PRO A 140 18.22 7.43 -24.59
C PRO A 140 16.83 6.85 -24.87
N GLY A 141 15.95 6.96 -23.86
CA GLY A 141 14.54 6.66 -24.01
C GLY A 141 14.03 5.42 -23.29
N VAL A 142 14.83 4.61 -22.58
CA VAL A 142 14.29 3.52 -21.73
C VAL A 142 14.90 3.57 -20.34
N VAL A 143 14.13 4.10 -19.39
CA VAL A 143 14.50 4.20 -17.99
C VAL A 143 13.70 3.19 -17.17
N VAL A 144 14.38 2.28 -16.48
CA VAL A 144 13.76 1.24 -15.64
C VAL A 144 13.82 1.64 -14.17
N VAL A 145 12.66 1.88 -13.55
CA VAL A 145 12.54 2.16 -12.12
C VAL A 145 11.91 0.98 -11.40
N GLU A 146 12.52 0.50 -10.32
CA GLU A 146 11.89 -0.48 -9.44
C GLU A 146 10.88 0.20 -8.49
N ALA A 147 9.62 -0.26 -8.54
CA ALA A 147 8.56 0.19 -7.66
C ALA A 147 8.73 -0.38 -6.24
N LYS A 148 8.56 0.45 -5.23
CA LYS A 148 8.66 0.07 -3.83
C LYS A 148 7.28 -0.18 -3.24
N VAL A 149 7.08 -1.37 -2.68
CA VAL A 149 5.87 -1.70 -1.93
C VAL A 149 6.02 -1.21 -0.49
N LEU A 150 5.03 -0.45 -0.02
CA LEU A 150 4.99 0.06 1.35
C LEU A 150 4.21 -0.86 2.29
N ALA A 151 3.04 -1.33 1.84
CA ALA A 151 2.16 -2.15 2.67
C ALA A 151 1.18 -2.97 1.81
N LYS A 152 0.61 -4.01 2.40
CA LYS A 152 -0.57 -4.69 1.87
C LYS A 152 -1.83 -4.01 2.41
N LYS A 153 -2.82 -3.81 1.54
CA LYS A 153 -4.13 -3.26 1.93
C LYS A 153 -4.98 -4.37 2.51
N ASP A 154 -5.23 -4.30 3.81
CA ASP A 154 -6.23 -5.12 4.50
C ASP A 154 -7.42 -4.23 4.84
N PHE A 155 -8.56 -4.48 4.20
CA PHE A 155 -9.80 -3.72 4.40
C PHE A 155 -10.68 -4.29 5.52
N TYR A 156 -10.34 -5.49 5.99
CA TYR A 156 -11.13 -6.21 6.98
C TYR A 156 -10.35 -6.35 8.26
N GLU A 157 -11.00 -5.98 9.35
CA GLU A 157 -10.55 -6.30 10.69
C GLU A 157 -11.04 -7.70 11.06
N GLN A 158 -10.13 -8.54 11.54
CA GLN A 158 -10.50 -9.86 12.02
C GLN A 158 -11.17 -9.73 13.40
N ARG A 159 -12.43 -10.14 13.51
CA ARG A 159 -13.08 -10.22 14.82
C ARG A 159 -12.39 -11.26 15.69
N GLU A 160 -12.15 -10.91 16.94
CA GLU A 160 -11.67 -11.85 17.93
C GLU A 160 -12.62 -13.06 18.00
N LYS A 161 -12.06 -14.25 17.85
CA LYS A 161 -12.83 -15.49 18.02
C LYS A 161 -12.90 -15.80 19.50
N PHE A 162 -14.03 -16.34 19.94
CA PHE A 162 -14.17 -16.86 21.30
C PHE A 162 -13.18 -18.00 21.51
N SER A 163 -12.12 -17.75 22.28
CA SER A 163 -11.16 -18.77 22.68
C SER A 163 -11.50 -19.22 24.11
N PRO A 164 -11.88 -20.50 24.33
CA PRO A 164 -12.16 -21.00 25.67
C PRO A 164 -10.99 -20.82 26.66
N LEU A 165 -9.75 -20.78 26.15
CA LEU A 165 -8.56 -20.55 26.97
C LEU A 165 -8.36 -19.06 27.29
N ALA A 166 -8.72 -18.15 26.38
CA ALA A 166 -8.73 -16.70 26.65
C ALA A 166 -9.85 -16.31 27.60
N LEU A 167 -10.97 -17.05 27.55
CA LEU A 167 -12.11 -16.90 28.44
C LEU A 167 -11.72 -17.10 29.92
N LEU A 168 -10.92 -18.12 30.22
CA LEU A 168 -10.43 -18.40 31.57
C LEU A 168 -9.42 -17.36 32.08
N ARG A 169 -8.78 -16.59 31.20
CA ARG A 169 -7.93 -15.45 31.60
C ARG A 169 -8.74 -14.21 32.00
N ASN A 170 -10.05 -14.18 31.73
CA ASN A 170 -10.89 -13.04 32.11
C ASN A 170 -11.26 -13.15 33.60
N PRO A 171 -10.78 -12.24 34.47
CA PRO A 171 -11.00 -12.33 35.91
C PRO A 171 -12.49 -12.23 36.27
N MET A 172 -13.30 -11.49 35.49
CA MET A 172 -14.74 -11.44 35.76
C MET A 172 -15.42 -12.78 35.49
N LEU A 173 -15.01 -13.51 34.45
CA LEU A 173 -15.65 -14.78 34.13
C LEU A 173 -15.18 -15.91 35.04
N LEU A 174 -13.92 -15.90 35.45
CA LEU A 174 -13.42 -16.85 36.45
C LEU A 174 -14.20 -16.72 37.76
N LEU A 175 -14.47 -15.48 38.20
CA LEU A 175 -15.34 -15.22 39.35
C LEU A 175 -16.78 -15.70 39.12
N ALA A 176 -17.34 -15.50 37.93
CA ALA A 176 -18.68 -16.00 37.60
C ALA A 176 -18.77 -17.54 37.66
N ILE A 177 -17.78 -18.25 37.12
CA ILE A 177 -17.70 -19.72 37.17
C ILE A 177 -17.49 -20.21 38.60
N PHE A 178 -16.62 -19.56 39.37
CA PHE A 178 -16.39 -19.89 40.78
C PHE A 178 -17.65 -19.71 41.62
N ALA A 179 -18.37 -18.59 41.45
CA ALA A 179 -19.63 -18.33 42.15
C ALA A 179 -20.70 -19.39 41.81
N LEU A 180 -20.78 -19.82 40.54
CA LEU A 180 -21.68 -20.88 40.11
C LEU A 180 -21.30 -22.22 40.78
N ALA A 181 -20.01 -22.55 40.82
CA ALA A 181 -19.51 -23.76 41.48
C ALA A 181 -19.81 -23.75 42.98
N VAL A 182 -19.66 -22.62 43.66
CA VAL A 182 -20.00 -22.49 45.10
C VAL A 182 -21.50 -22.62 45.31
N THR A 183 -22.32 -21.95 44.51
CA THR A 183 -23.79 -21.97 44.65
C THR A 183 -24.37 -23.38 44.53
N PHE A 184 -23.87 -24.17 43.58
CA PHE A 184 -24.32 -25.55 43.38
C PHE A 184 -23.52 -26.58 44.21
N GLY A 185 -22.28 -26.29 44.57
CA GLY A 185 -21.40 -27.22 45.30
C GLY A 185 -21.58 -27.17 46.82
N MET A 186 -21.89 -25.99 47.39
CA MET A 186 -22.06 -25.84 48.84
C MET A 186 -23.15 -26.72 49.45
N PRO A 187 -24.35 -26.86 48.85
CA PRO A 187 -25.39 -27.74 49.39
C PRO A 187 -24.88 -29.17 49.60
N TYR A 188 -24.13 -29.70 48.63
CA TYR A 188 -23.60 -31.07 48.66
C TYR A 188 -22.52 -31.28 49.75
N LEU A 189 -21.68 -30.27 50.00
CA LEU A 189 -20.67 -30.32 51.08
C LEU A 189 -21.31 -30.27 52.47
N ILE A 190 -22.41 -29.51 52.60
CA ILE A 190 -23.15 -29.38 53.86
C ILE A 190 -23.95 -30.65 54.14
N GLU A 191 -24.54 -31.29 53.14
CA GLU A 191 -25.27 -32.55 53.32
C GLU A 191 -24.34 -33.63 53.90
N ASN A 192 -23.13 -33.81 53.36
CA ASN A 192 -22.18 -34.83 53.83
C ASN A 192 -21.69 -34.59 55.29
N SER A 193 -21.67 -33.33 55.74
CA SER A 193 -21.27 -32.96 57.11
C SER A 193 -22.45 -32.87 58.10
N MET A 194 -23.65 -32.50 57.64
CA MET A 194 -24.89 -32.53 58.45
C MET A 194 -25.34 -33.94 58.79
N TYR A 195 -25.15 -34.94 57.91
CA TYR A 195 -25.38 -36.34 58.28
C TYR A 195 -24.47 -36.79 59.44
N MET A 196 -23.22 -36.31 59.51
CA MET A 196 -22.29 -36.63 60.60
C MET A 196 -22.68 -35.93 61.92
N LEU A 197 -23.10 -34.66 61.86
CA LEU A 197 -23.53 -33.91 63.05
C LEU A 197 -24.84 -34.46 63.64
N HIS A 198 -25.77 -34.89 62.79
CA HIS A 198 -27.01 -35.53 63.24
C HIS A 198 -26.73 -36.90 63.89
N PHE A 199 -25.77 -37.68 63.36
CA PHE A 199 -25.35 -38.96 63.95
C PHE A 199 -24.68 -38.76 65.33
N LEU A 200 -23.82 -37.76 65.49
CA LEU A 200 -23.21 -37.42 66.79
C LEU A 200 -24.21 -36.89 67.82
N CYS A 201 -25.20 -36.11 67.37
CA CYS A 201 -26.25 -35.58 68.25
C CYS A 201 -27.19 -36.72 68.72
N PHE A 202 -27.57 -37.65 67.82
CA PHE A 202 -28.32 -38.85 68.19
C PHE A 202 -27.53 -39.79 69.11
N TYR A 203 -26.24 -39.99 68.86
CA TYR A 203 -25.38 -40.84 69.72
C TYR A 203 -25.25 -40.26 71.13
N THR A 204 -25.07 -38.93 71.25
CA THR A 204 -25.00 -38.25 72.56
C THR A 204 -26.33 -38.28 73.31
N PHE A 205 -27.45 -38.07 72.62
CA PHE A 205 -28.78 -38.16 73.24
C PHE A 205 -29.12 -39.59 73.70
N CYS A 206 -28.72 -40.61 72.93
CA CYS A 206 -28.93 -42.01 73.29
C CYS A 206 -28.05 -42.44 74.48
N TYR A 207 -26.80 -41.93 74.55
CA TYR A 207 -25.90 -42.21 75.68
C TYR A 207 -26.36 -41.54 76.98
N CYS A 208 -26.93 -40.33 76.92
CA CYS A 208 -27.49 -39.67 78.09
C CYS A 208 -28.76 -40.35 78.62
N TYR A 209 -29.55 -41.01 77.76
CA TYR A 209 -30.76 -41.72 78.18
C TYR A 209 -30.46 -43.08 78.85
N LEU A 210 -29.35 -43.73 78.48
CA LEU A 210 -28.92 -45.03 79.03
C LEU A 210 -28.14 -44.94 80.36
N PHE A 211 -27.83 -43.74 80.85
CA PHE A 211 -27.11 -43.52 82.11
C PHE A 211 -28.00 -42.97 83.24
N PHE A 212 -29.31 -42.78 82.97
CA PHE A 212 -30.27 -42.19 83.92
C PHE A 212 -31.44 -43.12 84.29
N ASP A 213 -31.32 -44.42 83.99
CA ASP A 213 -32.05 -45.52 84.66
C ASP A 213 -31.06 -46.33 85.51
#